data_AF-A0A0D2EF08-F1
#
_entry.id   AF-A0A0D2EF08-F1
#
_cell.length_a   1.000
_cell.length_b   1.000
_cell.length_c   1.000
_cell.angle_alpha   90.00
_cell.angle_beta   90.00
_cell.angle_gamma   90.00
#
_symmetry.space_group_name_H-M   'P 1'
#
loop_
_entity.id
_entity.type
_entity.pdbx_description
1 polymer ?
#
loop_
_entity_poly.entity_id
_entity_poly.type
_entity_poly.pdbx_seq_one_letter_code
_entity_poly.pdbx_strand_id
1 'polypeptide(L)'
;MVYWATLPRTWELEDVQAVLNVIITTLGGVTIYVFTRSCWLISGRLAAKGNAVPVTSLLSVNTPGEAIDALNLLRSHVLRHWRILVQCIMVIALSLLTVLSGPIAKYSTQMTLVTIQTEVNGNLALGHNSMADSQVVWNLTQESLDYAEFPTDQLLDYLPDTTTPWIYRPEEWNNTWSMACDATESTPVDLTLTENCTSFESKFAPSLPQIFPQAYFGEEFFYNFGDYYVNNTYIQDLLVIMYGANYSDFEESTGTWRTISLSIGALHVHGIPKNDSDWTMCRFGEGEVERASYTRIDCRVKRDRGTFGNAFFGAYPDTWETGIIPSSFVANFFPQFKQEAIEDMEISPLTPRRLQRFYQVYVISKDTQGKLPVRRPMSVNVVAVQLSTVFIAVVALLTLFNCLAGATYGLSLLYKREALASVPQSKLDWLLQSITSNNPLVRNGAYALPVAMTSPGRQAEEGRRVSAETKRARFEGAVYDARWAEHSQPSPDFTTLTPGFPPKMGETRYPAPFYPLGPS
;
A
#
# COMPACT_ATOMS: atom_id res chain seq x y z
N MET A 1 14.95 -8.23 8.66
CA MET A 1 13.49 -8.10 8.52
C MET A 1 13.13 -6.70 8.96
N VAL A 2 12.70 -5.82 8.06
CA VAL A 2 12.31 -4.44 8.41
C VAL A 2 10.87 -4.50 8.89
N TYR A 3 10.62 -4.19 10.16
CA TYR A 3 9.28 -4.10 10.70
C TYR A 3 8.66 -2.76 10.26
N TRP A 4 7.37 -2.77 9.93
CA TRP A 4 6.61 -1.58 9.55
C TRP A 4 5.54 -1.31 10.61
N ALA A 5 5.35 -0.05 10.98
CA ALA A 5 4.34 0.38 11.93
C ALA A 5 3.13 0.92 11.17
N THR A 6 1.95 0.34 11.39
CA THR A 6 0.71 0.78 10.75
C THR A 6 0.17 2.03 11.46
N LEU A 7 -0.10 3.10 10.71
CA LEU A 7 -0.69 4.34 11.20
C LEU A 7 -2.23 4.26 11.28
N PRO A 8 -2.88 5.17 12.04
CA PRO A 8 -4.33 5.27 12.05
C PRO A 8 -4.89 5.53 10.64
N ARG A 9 -6.04 4.92 10.34
CA ARG A 9 -6.67 4.90 8.99
C ARG A 9 -7.09 6.26 8.47
N THR A 10 -7.24 7.26 9.34
CA THR A 10 -7.66 8.60 8.96
C THR A 10 -6.56 9.40 8.25
N TRP A 11 -5.36 8.83 8.14
CA TRP A 11 -4.20 9.50 7.57
C TRP A 11 -3.98 9.04 6.14
N GLU A 12 -4.09 9.98 5.21
CA GLU A 12 -3.73 9.75 3.81
C GLU A 12 -2.21 9.69 3.66
N LEU A 13 -1.72 8.94 2.67
CA LEU A 13 -0.29 8.80 2.43
C LEU A 13 0.38 10.17 2.20
N GLU A 14 -0.29 11.05 1.46
CA GLU A 14 0.20 12.37 1.12
C GLU A 14 0.34 13.25 2.37
N ASP A 15 -0.66 13.22 3.26
CA ASP A 15 -0.62 13.94 4.55
C ASP A 15 0.51 13.43 5.44
N VAL A 16 0.68 12.11 5.55
CA VAL A 16 1.77 11.50 6.31
C VAL A 16 3.12 11.96 5.75
N GLN A 17 3.30 11.91 4.42
CA GLN A 17 4.54 12.32 3.78
C GLN A 17 4.83 13.82 3.98
N ALA A 18 3.80 14.67 3.91
CA ALA A 18 3.92 16.10 4.17
C ALA A 18 4.32 16.38 5.63
N VAL A 19 3.68 15.74 6.59
CA VAL A 19 4.01 15.88 8.02
C VAL A 19 5.43 15.39 8.30
N LEU A 20 5.83 14.24 7.73
CA LEU A 20 7.19 13.73 7.88
C LEU A 20 8.24 14.67 7.28
N ASN A 21 7.96 15.27 6.13
CA ASN A 21 8.84 16.27 5.53
C ASN A 21 9.07 17.46 6.49
N VAL A 22 8.00 17.99 7.09
CA VAL A 22 8.09 19.06 8.09
C VAL A 22 8.87 18.63 9.34
N ILE A 23 8.66 17.41 9.82
CA ILE A 23 9.38 16.87 10.98
C ILE A 23 10.89 16.75 10.68
N ILE A 24 11.26 16.17 9.52
CA ILE A 24 12.67 15.98 9.13
C ILE A 24 13.37 17.33 8.99
N THR A 25 12.74 18.29 8.29
CA THR A 25 13.31 19.63 8.08
C THR A 25 13.48 20.40 9.39
N THR A 26 12.46 20.37 10.25
CA THR A 26 12.50 21.04 11.57
C THR A 26 13.56 20.41 12.47
N LEU A 27 13.58 19.07 12.58
CA LEU A 27 14.59 18.37 13.38
C LEU A 27 16.00 18.60 12.85
N GLY A 28 16.19 18.60 11.52
CA GLY A 28 17.48 18.90 10.90
C GLY A 28 17.96 20.31 11.26
N GLY A 29 17.10 21.32 11.11
CA GLY A 29 17.41 22.71 11.46
C GLY A 29 17.73 22.90 12.95
N VAL A 30 16.92 22.32 13.83
CA VAL A 30 17.15 22.36 15.29
C VAL A 30 18.45 21.65 15.66
N THR A 31 18.74 20.50 15.04
CA THR A 31 19.99 19.75 15.29
C THR A 31 21.22 20.57 14.88
N ILE A 32 21.18 21.20 13.69
CA ILE A 32 22.25 22.09 13.24
C ILE A 32 22.44 23.24 14.24
N TYR A 33 21.35 23.90 14.64
CA TYR A 33 21.42 25.01 15.61
C TYR A 33 22.00 24.57 16.96
N VAL A 34 21.50 23.48 17.54
CA VAL A 34 21.94 22.99 18.85
C VAL A 34 23.39 22.52 18.82
N PHE A 35 23.78 21.81 17.76
CA PHE A 35 25.14 21.30 17.59
C PHE A 35 26.16 22.44 17.42
N THR A 36 25.87 23.40 16.55
CA THR A 36 26.73 24.57 16.31
C THR A 36 26.83 25.46 17.54
N ARG A 37 25.70 25.67 18.23
CA ARG A 37 25.65 26.38 19.51
C ARG A 37 26.51 25.72 20.57
N SER A 38 26.43 24.40 20.69
CA SER A 38 27.22 23.63 21.66
C SER A 38 28.71 23.74 21.37
N CYS A 39 29.09 23.66 20.10
CA CYS A 39 30.48 23.86 19.66
C CYS A 39 31.00 25.26 20.00
N TRP A 40 30.23 26.30 19.70
CA TRP A 40 30.57 27.69 20.03
C TRP A 40 30.79 27.88 21.53
N LEU A 41 29.91 27.32 22.37
CA LEU A 41 30.02 27.45 23.82
C LEU A 41 31.23 26.73 24.40
N ILE A 42 31.59 25.57 23.86
CA ILE A 42 32.81 24.84 24.27
C ILE A 42 34.04 25.71 23.97
N SER A 43 34.14 26.24 22.76
CA SER A 43 35.26 27.08 22.34
C SER A 43 35.31 28.42 23.08
N GLY A 44 34.17 29.09 23.25
CA GLY A 44 34.07 30.35 23.98
C GLY A 44 34.44 30.20 25.46
N ARG A 45 34.08 29.09 26.11
CA ARG A 45 34.50 28.79 27.49
C ARG A 45 36.00 28.55 27.61
N LEU A 46 36.63 27.93 26.61
CA LEU A 46 38.09 27.73 26.60
C LEU A 46 38.83 29.06 26.46
N ALA A 47 38.33 29.95 25.59
CA ALA A 47 38.92 31.27 25.39
C ALA A 47 38.70 32.19 26.60
N ALA A 48 37.54 32.13 27.26
CA ALA A 48 37.26 32.90 28.47
C ALA A 48 38.12 32.51 29.70
N LYS A 49 38.78 31.34 29.65
CA LYS A 49 39.70 30.88 30.71
C LYS A 49 41.15 31.36 30.53
N GLY A 50 41.44 32.15 29.49
CA GLY A 50 42.77 32.73 29.27
C GLY A 50 43.82 31.75 28.73
N ASN A 51 43.41 30.57 28.27
CA ASN A 51 44.32 29.65 27.58
C ASN A 51 44.62 30.18 26.16
N ALA A 52 45.79 29.88 25.61
CA ALA A 52 46.08 30.18 24.20
C ALA A 52 45.14 29.34 23.32
N VAL A 53 44.12 29.99 22.75
CA VAL A 53 43.09 29.33 21.95
C VAL A 53 43.36 29.64 20.47
N PRO A 54 43.65 28.63 19.63
CA PRO A 54 43.89 28.86 18.22
C PRO A 54 42.61 29.43 17.58
N VAL A 55 42.76 30.47 16.74
CA VAL A 55 41.64 31.19 16.09
C VAL A 55 40.70 30.23 15.35
N THR A 56 41.24 29.12 14.84
CA THR A 56 40.47 28.05 14.17
C THR A 56 39.45 27.36 15.08
N SER A 57 39.66 27.33 16.39
CA SER A 57 38.69 26.75 17.33
C SER A 57 37.51 27.66 17.63
N LEU A 58 37.60 28.96 17.30
CA LEU A 58 36.48 29.90 17.37
C LEU A 58 35.63 29.89 16.09
N LEU A 59 36.05 29.16 15.05
CA LEU A 59 35.26 28.99 13.84
C LEU A 59 34.07 28.06 14.16
N SER A 60 32.85 28.60 14.14
CA SER A 60 31.62 27.80 14.09
C SER A 60 31.04 27.87 12.68
N VAL A 61 30.79 26.71 12.09
CA VAL A 61 30.17 26.56 10.77
C VAL A 61 28.69 26.29 10.97
N ASN A 62 27.82 27.17 10.46
CA ASN A 62 26.37 27.09 10.68
C ASN A 62 25.59 26.83 9.40
N THR A 63 26.23 26.98 8.23
CA THR A 63 25.60 26.79 6.92
C THR A 63 26.48 25.92 6.02
N PRO A 64 25.89 25.25 5.00
CA PRO A 64 26.66 24.51 4.00
C PRO A 64 27.69 25.38 3.25
N GLY A 65 27.35 26.65 2.97
CA GLY A 65 28.28 27.59 2.33
C GLY A 65 29.51 27.83 3.20
N GLU A 66 29.32 28.11 4.50
CA GLU A 66 30.43 28.25 5.45
C GLU A 66 31.25 26.95 5.58
N ALA A 67 30.62 25.78 5.44
CA ALA A 67 31.30 24.48 5.50
C ALA A 67 32.22 24.28 4.30
N ILE A 68 31.74 24.58 3.09
CA ILE A 68 32.51 24.48 1.85
C ILE A 68 33.67 25.49 1.86
N ASP A 69 33.42 26.71 2.31
CA ASP A 69 34.45 27.75 2.44
C ASP A 69 35.53 27.34 3.46
N ALA A 70 35.12 26.81 4.61
CA ALA A 70 36.05 26.31 5.62
C ALA A 70 36.90 25.14 5.11
N LEU A 71 36.30 24.19 4.38
CA LEU A 71 37.01 23.05 3.79
C LEU A 71 37.99 23.50 2.70
N ASN A 72 37.58 24.44 1.83
CA ASN A 72 38.44 25.01 0.80
C ASN A 72 39.61 25.80 1.39
N LEU A 73 39.38 26.52 2.48
CA LEU A 73 40.43 27.26 3.20
C LEU A 73 41.42 26.32 3.90
N LEU A 74 40.96 25.18 4.42
CA LEU A 74 41.78 24.22 5.15
C LEU A 74 42.52 23.23 4.23
N ARG A 75 42.06 23.02 2.98
CA ARG A 75 42.62 22.20 1.89
C ARG A 75 43.53 21.02 2.29
N SER A 76 44.82 21.26 2.57
CA SER A 76 45.83 20.24 2.91
C SER A 76 46.00 19.96 4.42
N HIS A 77 45.47 20.82 5.29
CA HIS A 77 45.60 20.74 6.75
C HIS A 77 44.30 20.36 7.47
N VAL A 78 43.26 19.95 6.73
CA VAL A 78 41.93 19.58 7.24
C VAL A 78 42.00 18.53 8.36
N LEU A 79 42.85 17.50 8.21
CA LEU A 79 43.00 16.43 9.19
C LEU A 79 43.62 16.90 10.52
N ARG A 80 44.38 18.00 10.50
CA ARG A 80 44.97 18.62 11.70
C ARG A 80 43.90 19.35 12.54
N HIS A 81 42.76 19.70 11.92
CA HIS A 81 41.63 20.39 12.55
C HIS A 81 40.36 19.53 12.55
N TRP A 82 40.46 18.30 13.08
CA TRP A 82 39.38 17.30 13.07
C TRP A 82 38.02 17.81 13.59
N ARG A 83 38.01 18.74 14.56
CA ARG A 83 36.77 19.30 15.09
C ARG A 83 36.00 20.14 14.07
N ILE A 84 36.71 20.93 13.26
CA ILE A 84 36.10 21.74 12.19
C ILE A 84 35.61 20.81 11.08
N LEU A 85 36.39 19.77 10.76
CA LEU A 85 35.99 18.74 9.80
C LEU A 85 34.68 18.06 10.22
N VAL A 86 34.57 17.62 11.48
CA VAL A 86 33.34 17.01 12.01
C VAL A 86 32.16 18.00 11.95
N GLN A 87 32.39 19.28 12.25
CA GLN A 87 31.33 20.29 12.11
C GLN A 87 30.86 20.46 10.67
N CYS A 88 31.79 20.55 9.71
CA CYS A 88 31.47 20.68 8.30
C CYS A 88 30.70 19.45 7.79
N ILE A 89 31.16 18.24 8.12
CA ILE A 89 30.49 16.99 7.72
C ILE A 89 29.08 16.94 8.30
N MET A 90 28.90 17.25 9.59
CA MET A 90 27.58 17.20 10.24
C MET A 90 26.62 18.24 9.64
N VAL A 91 27.07 19.48 9.41
CA VAL A 91 26.25 20.53 8.81
C VAL A 91 25.85 20.18 7.38
N ILE A 92 26.79 19.68 6.57
CA ILE A 92 26.50 19.25 5.19
C ILE A 92 25.54 18.06 5.19
N ALA A 93 25.80 17.02 6.00
CA ALA A 93 24.95 15.83 6.07
C ALA A 93 23.52 16.15 6.54
N LEU A 94 23.37 16.95 7.61
CA LEU A 94 22.05 17.36 8.11
C LEU A 94 21.33 18.27 7.11
N SER A 95 22.05 19.16 6.42
CA SER A 95 21.45 20.00 5.37
C SER A 95 21.00 19.17 4.17
N LEU A 96 21.79 18.17 3.75
CA LEU A 96 21.37 17.22 2.71
C LEU A 96 20.14 16.42 3.14
N LEU A 97 20.07 15.97 4.40
CA LEU A 97 18.88 15.31 4.94
C LEU A 97 17.65 16.23 4.92
N THR A 98 17.81 17.53 5.17
CA THR A 98 16.70 18.49 5.08
C THR A 98 16.25 18.76 3.65
N VAL A 99 17.15 18.70 2.67
CA VAL A 99 16.79 18.86 1.24
C VAL A 99 16.17 17.57 0.69
N LEU A 100 16.65 16.41 1.14
CA LEU A 100 16.14 15.09 0.76
C LEU A 100 14.96 14.62 1.62
N SER A 101 14.39 15.50 2.43
CA SER A 101 13.29 15.17 3.35
C SER A 101 12.07 14.60 2.64
N GLY A 102 11.71 15.14 1.47
CA GLY A 102 10.61 14.63 0.63
C GLY A 102 10.87 13.19 0.16
N PRO A 103 11.97 12.91 -0.56
CA PRO A 103 12.35 11.56 -0.92
C PRO A 103 12.43 10.60 0.28
N ILE A 104 13.02 11.02 1.39
CA ILE A 104 13.12 10.19 2.60
C ILE A 104 11.74 9.87 3.16
N ALA A 105 10.83 10.84 3.23
CA ALA A 105 9.44 10.63 3.67
C ALA A 105 8.69 9.66 2.75
N LYS A 106 8.94 9.73 1.44
CA LYS A 106 8.37 8.79 0.47
C LYS A 106 8.91 7.37 0.66
N TYR A 107 10.21 7.19 0.88
CA TYR A 107 10.79 5.85 1.08
C TYR A 107 10.53 5.28 2.48
N SER A 108 10.28 6.12 3.47
CA SER A 108 9.94 5.69 4.82
C SER A 108 8.47 5.32 4.98
N THR A 109 7.62 5.59 3.98
CA THR A 109 6.19 5.28 3.98
C THR A 109 5.81 4.32 2.85
N GLN A 110 4.82 3.48 3.08
CA GLN A 110 4.21 2.67 2.03
C GLN A 110 2.72 2.47 2.30
N MET A 111 1.94 2.28 1.24
CA MET A 111 0.56 1.79 1.37
C MET A 111 0.58 0.28 1.52
N THR A 112 -0.27 -0.22 2.41
CA THR A 112 -0.55 -1.65 2.56
C THR A 112 -2.04 -1.85 2.69
N LEU A 113 -2.50 -3.06 2.36
CA LEU A 113 -3.81 -3.53 2.76
C LEU A 113 -3.71 -4.12 4.16
N VAL A 114 -4.60 -3.72 5.04
CA VAL A 114 -4.74 -4.30 6.38
C VAL A 114 -6.16 -4.81 6.51
N THR A 115 -6.29 -6.09 6.86
CA THR A 115 -7.59 -6.67 7.16
C THR A 115 -8.01 -6.26 8.56
N ILE A 116 -9.18 -5.65 8.67
CA ILE A 116 -9.79 -5.27 9.94
C ILE A 116 -11.21 -5.82 10.02
N GLN A 117 -11.70 -6.05 11.22
CA GLN A 117 -13.12 -6.36 11.41
C GLN A 117 -13.90 -5.05 11.63
N THR A 118 -14.95 -4.82 10.85
CA THR A 118 -15.82 -3.63 10.98
C THR A 118 -17.26 -3.96 10.60
N GLU A 119 -18.20 -3.12 11.02
CA GLU A 119 -19.61 -3.26 10.65
C GLU A 119 -19.78 -2.88 9.18
N VAL A 120 -20.08 -3.87 8.34
CA VAL A 120 -20.33 -3.69 6.91
C VAL A 120 -21.84 -3.67 6.67
N ASN A 121 -22.31 -2.77 5.81
CA ASN A 121 -23.71 -2.79 5.36
C ASN A 121 -23.86 -3.84 4.26
N GLY A 122 -25.03 -4.46 4.18
CA GLY A 122 -25.34 -5.44 3.15
C GLY A 122 -26.81 -5.82 3.22
N ASN A 123 -27.23 -6.74 2.36
CA ASN A 123 -28.62 -7.18 2.26
C ASN A 123 -28.75 -8.65 2.63
N LEU A 124 -29.74 -8.99 3.43
CA LEU A 124 -30.12 -10.38 3.64
C LEU A 124 -30.80 -10.95 2.39
N ALA A 125 -30.54 -12.23 2.13
CA ALA A 125 -31.24 -13.00 1.12
C ALA A 125 -32.70 -13.24 1.54
N LEU A 126 -33.60 -13.05 0.58
CA LEU A 126 -35.04 -13.24 0.65
C LEU A 126 -35.47 -14.02 -0.58
N GLY A 127 -36.34 -15.01 -0.41
CA GLY A 127 -36.81 -15.82 -1.52
C GLY A 127 -37.47 -14.98 -2.61
N HIS A 128 -36.87 -14.98 -3.79
CA HIS A 128 -37.43 -14.38 -4.99
C HIS A 128 -37.45 -15.39 -6.14
N ASN A 129 -38.42 -15.26 -7.05
CA ASN A 129 -38.62 -16.25 -8.11
C ASN A 129 -37.57 -16.12 -9.21
N SER A 130 -37.29 -14.92 -9.69
CA SER A 130 -36.40 -14.72 -10.84
C SER A 130 -35.75 -13.34 -10.82
N MET A 131 -34.72 -13.19 -11.65
CA MET A 131 -34.06 -11.93 -11.95
C MET A 131 -33.57 -12.00 -13.39
N ALA A 132 -34.12 -11.17 -14.27
CA ALA A 132 -33.66 -11.06 -15.66
C ALA A 132 -32.96 -9.70 -15.88
N ASP A 133 -32.19 -9.59 -16.97
CA ASP A 133 -31.63 -8.33 -17.47
C ASP A 133 -30.92 -7.45 -16.42
N SER A 134 -30.11 -8.09 -15.57
CA SER A 134 -29.45 -7.43 -14.44
C SER A 134 -27.93 -7.51 -14.51
N GLN A 135 -27.37 -7.36 -15.71
CA GLN A 135 -25.95 -7.56 -16.02
C GLN A 135 -25.03 -6.72 -15.13
N VAL A 136 -25.40 -5.46 -14.84
CA VAL A 136 -24.60 -4.59 -13.96
C VAL A 136 -24.53 -5.16 -12.55
N VAL A 137 -25.65 -5.64 -12.01
CA VAL A 137 -25.71 -6.22 -10.65
C VAL A 137 -24.91 -7.52 -10.63
N TRP A 138 -25.09 -8.40 -11.62
CA TRP A 138 -24.34 -9.65 -11.71
C TRP A 138 -22.83 -9.41 -11.77
N ASN A 139 -22.37 -8.45 -12.58
CA ASN A 139 -20.95 -8.13 -12.67
C ASN A 139 -20.39 -7.59 -11.36
N LEU A 140 -21.07 -6.62 -10.72
CA LEU A 140 -20.64 -6.07 -9.44
C LEU A 140 -20.61 -7.13 -8.32
N THR A 141 -21.61 -8.01 -8.29
CA THR A 141 -21.65 -9.13 -7.34
C THR A 141 -20.53 -10.13 -7.63
N GLN A 142 -20.30 -10.49 -8.90
CA GLN A 142 -19.23 -11.41 -9.28
C GLN A 142 -17.85 -10.85 -8.91
N GLU A 143 -17.56 -9.60 -9.26
CA GLU A 143 -16.31 -8.92 -8.91
C GLU A 143 -16.11 -8.86 -7.39
N SER A 144 -17.18 -8.56 -6.64
CA SER A 144 -17.13 -8.53 -5.18
C SER A 144 -16.82 -9.91 -4.58
N LEU A 145 -17.43 -10.98 -5.09
CA LEU A 145 -17.17 -12.36 -4.65
C LEU A 145 -15.75 -12.83 -5.00
N ASP A 146 -15.28 -12.50 -6.20
CA ASP A 146 -13.95 -12.87 -6.66
C ASP A 146 -12.86 -12.09 -5.91
N TYR A 147 -13.07 -10.80 -5.64
CA TYR A 147 -12.19 -9.99 -4.79
C TYR A 147 -12.11 -10.52 -3.35
N ALA A 148 -13.26 -10.93 -2.79
CA ALA A 148 -13.33 -11.48 -1.45
C ALA A 148 -12.79 -12.91 -1.33
N GLU A 149 -12.41 -13.54 -2.44
CA GLU A 149 -12.05 -14.96 -2.53
C GLU A 149 -13.16 -15.87 -1.97
N PHE A 150 -14.43 -15.49 -2.18
CA PHE A 150 -15.57 -16.27 -1.71
C PHE A 150 -15.60 -17.64 -2.40
N PRO A 151 -15.78 -18.74 -1.65
CA PRO A 151 -15.70 -20.07 -2.22
C PRO A 151 -16.92 -20.36 -3.10
N THR A 152 -16.73 -21.17 -4.15
CA THR A 152 -17.80 -21.48 -5.11
C THR A 152 -18.74 -22.58 -4.62
N ASP A 153 -18.46 -23.21 -3.47
CA ASP A 153 -19.19 -24.33 -2.89
C ASP A 153 -20.22 -23.89 -1.82
N GLN A 154 -20.50 -22.60 -1.69
CA GLN A 154 -21.48 -22.05 -0.75
C GLN A 154 -22.43 -21.06 -1.43
N LEU A 155 -23.61 -20.82 -0.88
CA LEU A 155 -24.48 -19.71 -1.30
C LEU A 155 -24.60 -18.71 -0.16
N LEU A 156 -24.61 -17.41 -0.49
CA LEU A 156 -24.66 -16.34 0.51
C LEU A 156 -26.07 -16.10 1.01
N ASP A 157 -26.25 -16.13 2.33
CA ASP A 157 -27.47 -15.66 3.00
C ASP A 157 -27.46 -14.14 3.23
N TYR A 158 -26.30 -13.51 3.04
CA TYR A 158 -26.07 -12.08 3.21
C TYR A 158 -25.07 -11.62 2.15
N LEU A 159 -25.46 -10.65 1.34
CA LEU A 159 -24.58 -9.99 0.38
C LEU A 159 -24.09 -8.66 0.99
N PRO A 160 -22.79 -8.54 1.35
CA PRO A 160 -22.21 -7.25 1.73
C PRO A 160 -22.32 -6.27 0.57
N ASP A 161 -22.31 -4.98 0.87
CA ASP A 161 -22.28 -3.93 -0.15
C ASP A 161 -21.09 -4.14 -1.10
N THR A 162 -21.37 -4.26 -2.39
CA THR A 162 -20.38 -4.54 -3.45
C THR A 162 -19.31 -3.46 -3.57
N THR A 163 -19.54 -2.26 -3.00
CA THR A 163 -18.55 -1.17 -2.94
C THR A 163 -17.53 -1.35 -1.82
N THR A 164 -17.80 -2.24 -0.87
CA THR A 164 -16.95 -2.48 0.30
C THR A 164 -16.01 -3.66 0.01
N PRO A 165 -14.68 -3.51 0.15
CA PRO A 165 -13.69 -4.56 -0.13
C PRO A 165 -13.62 -5.60 1.00
N TRP A 166 -14.71 -6.33 1.21
CA TRP A 166 -14.78 -7.40 2.20
C TRP A 166 -13.96 -8.63 1.78
N ILE A 167 -13.58 -9.45 2.75
CA ILE A 167 -12.83 -10.70 2.54
C ILE A 167 -13.62 -11.83 3.17
N TYR A 168 -13.64 -12.98 2.49
CA TYR A 168 -14.22 -14.18 3.05
C TYR A 168 -13.34 -14.78 4.16
N ARG A 169 -13.95 -15.01 5.33
CA ARG A 169 -13.34 -15.73 6.45
C ARG A 169 -14.33 -16.73 7.01
N PRO A 170 -14.14 -18.05 6.84
CA PRO A 170 -15.15 -19.06 7.16
C PRO A 170 -15.81 -18.90 8.54
N GLU A 171 -15.07 -18.45 9.55
CA GLU A 171 -15.54 -18.21 10.91
C GLU A 171 -16.55 -17.04 11.08
N GLU A 172 -16.60 -16.11 10.12
CA GLU A 172 -17.52 -14.96 10.12
C GLU A 172 -18.83 -15.26 9.37
N TRP A 173 -18.90 -16.41 8.69
CA TRP A 173 -20.01 -16.79 7.83
C TRP A 173 -20.76 -18.01 8.37
N ASN A 174 -22.08 -17.97 8.23
CA ASN A 174 -22.98 -19.03 8.65
C ASN A 174 -23.98 -19.37 7.54
N ASN A 175 -23.46 -19.55 6.32
CA ASN A 175 -24.26 -19.83 5.15
C ASN A 175 -25.05 -21.13 5.32
N THR A 176 -26.34 -21.08 4.98
CA THR A 176 -27.27 -22.21 5.12
C THR A 176 -27.11 -23.26 4.03
N TRP A 177 -26.45 -22.93 2.92
CA TRP A 177 -26.35 -23.80 1.76
C TRP A 177 -24.92 -24.09 1.36
N SER A 178 -24.69 -25.36 1.03
CA SER A 178 -23.46 -25.85 0.42
C SER A 178 -23.76 -26.48 -0.94
N MET A 179 -22.77 -26.46 -1.82
CA MET A 179 -22.86 -26.93 -3.20
C MET A 179 -21.63 -27.77 -3.53
N ALA A 180 -21.84 -29.05 -3.81
CA ALA A 180 -20.79 -29.93 -4.31
C ALA A 180 -21.01 -30.18 -5.80
N CYS A 181 -20.03 -29.88 -6.65
CA CYS A 181 -20.15 -29.99 -8.10
C CYS A 181 -19.10 -30.92 -8.71
N ASP A 182 -19.54 -31.73 -9.66
CA ASP A 182 -18.68 -32.49 -10.56
C ASP A 182 -18.60 -31.75 -11.91
N ALA A 183 -17.37 -31.46 -12.36
CA ALA A 183 -17.12 -30.68 -13.55
C ALA A 183 -16.77 -31.58 -14.75
N THR A 184 -17.36 -31.28 -15.90
CA THR A 184 -16.92 -31.78 -17.21
C THR A 184 -16.34 -30.60 -17.98
N GLU A 185 -15.02 -30.61 -18.16
CA GLU A 185 -14.30 -29.60 -18.94
C GLU A 185 -14.77 -29.58 -20.41
N SER A 186 -14.42 -28.50 -21.13
CA SER A 186 -14.77 -28.33 -22.54
C SER A 186 -14.33 -29.56 -23.36
N THR A 187 -15.32 -30.31 -23.83
CA THR A 187 -15.13 -31.58 -24.53
C THR A 187 -15.74 -31.47 -25.94
N PRO A 188 -14.96 -31.75 -27.01
CA PRO A 188 -15.48 -31.79 -28.36
C PRO A 188 -16.57 -32.86 -28.51
N VAL A 189 -17.57 -32.58 -29.35
CA VAL A 189 -18.63 -33.55 -29.64
C VAL A 189 -19.07 -33.46 -31.09
N ASP A 190 -19.30 -34.61 -31.70
CA ASP A 190 -19.83 -34.68 -33.05
C ASP A 190 -21.35 -34.45 -33.00
N LEU A 191 -21.80 -33.38 -33.65
CA LEU A 191 -23.21 -33.01 -33.75
C LEU A 191 -23.69 -33.15 -35.19
N THR A 192 -24.84 -33.80 -35.33
CA THR A 192 -25.60 -33.84 -36.57
C THR A 192 -27.01 -33.35 -36.28
N LEU A 193 -27.48 -32.38 -37.04
CA LEU A 193 -28.81 -31.82 -36.92
C LEU A 193 -29.76 -32.63 -37.79
N THR A 194 -30.88 -33.06 -37.21
CA THR A 194 -31.90 -33.87 -37.91
C THR A 194 -32.93 -32.97 -38.59
N GLU A 195 -33.76 -33.51 -39.48
CA GLU A 195 -34.94 -32.78 -39.99
C GLU A 195 -36.03 -32.58 -38.91
N ASN A 196 -35.93 -33.26 -37.76
CA ASN A 196 -36.99 -33.28 -36.77
C ASN A 196 -37.02 -32.02 -35.90
N CYS A 197 -37.96 -31.13 -36.19
CA CYS A 197 -38.17 -29.89 -35.43
C CYS A 197 -39.18 -29.98 -34.28
N THR A 198 -39.61 -31.18 -33.84
CA THR A 198 -40.63 -31.30 -32.78
C THR A 198 -40.19 -30.68 -31.45
N SER A 199 -38.90 -30.75 -31.14
CA SER A 199 -38.30 -30.15 -29.96
C SER A 199 -36.83 -29.81 -30.22
N PHE A 200 -36.19 -29.11 -29.29
CA PHE A 200 -34.77 -28.80 -29.40
C PHE A 200 -33.92 -30.08 -29.32
N GLU A 201 -34.29 -30.98 -28.42
CA GLU A 201 -33.62 -32.26 -28.22
C GLU A 201 -33.76 -33.16 -29.45
N SER A 202 -34.94 -33.17 -30.10
CA SER A 202 -35.12 -33.93 -31.34
C SER A 202 -34.25 -33.39 -32.47
N LYS A 203 -34.06 -32.07 -32.51
CA LYS A 203 -33.26 -31.41 -33.55
C LYS A 203 -31.78 -31.75 -33.43
N PHE A 204 -31.27 -31.87 -32.21
CA PHE A 204 -29.88 -32.22 -31.89
C PHE A 204 -29.68 -33.70 -31.50
N ALA A 205 -30.64 -34.56 -31.80
CA ALA A 205 -30.55 -35.99 -31.53
C ALA A 205 -29.59 -36.71 -32.52
N PRO A 206 -28.85 -37.74 -32.09
CA PRO A 206 -28.86 -38.35 -30.76
C PRO A 206 -27.86 -37.73 -29.78
N SER A 207 -27.02 -36.79 -30.21
CA SER A 207 -25.88 -36.30 -29.43
C SER A 207 -26.30 -35.51 -28.19
N LEU A 208 -27.29 -34.60 -28.29
CA LEU A 208 -27.71 -33.78 -27.16
C LEU A 208 -28.26 -34.62 -25.98
N PRO A 209 -29.16 -35.60 -26.19
CA PRO A 209 -29.59 -36.51 -25.12
C PRO A 209 -28.45 -37.31 -24.46
N GLN A 210 -27.33 -37.55 -25.15
CA GLN A 210 -26.16 -38.23 -24.57
C GLN A 210 -25.34 -37.28 -23.69
N ILE A 211 -25.20 -36.02 -24.11
CA ILE A 211 -24.47 -34.98 -23.37
C ILE A 211 -25.26 -34.52 -22.13
N PHE A 212 -26.58 -34.38 -22.29
CA PHE A 212 -27.47 -33.84 -21.26
C PHE A 212 -28.73 -34.70 -21.15
N PRO A 213 -28.66 -35.86 -20.47
CA PRO A 213 -29.77 -36.80 -20.41
C PRO A 213 -30.92 -36.25 -19.57
N GLN A 214 -31.97 -35.76 -20.23
CA GLN A 214 -33.16 -35.16 -19.60
C GLN A 214 -33.87 -36.10 -18.62
N ALA A 215 -33.79 -37.41 -18.84
CA ALA A 215 -34.39 -38.43 -17.98
C ALA A 215 -33.94 -38.34 -16.51
N TYR A 216 -32.80 -37.70 -16.23
CA TYR A 216 -32.32 -37.48 -14.86
C TYR A 216 -32.99 -36.30 -14.14
N PHE A 217 -33.60 -35.36 -14.88
CA PHE A 217 -34.12 -34.10 -14.37
C PHE A 217 -35.66 -33.98 -14.45
N GLY A 218 -36.34 -34.88 -15.17
CA GLY A 218 -37.80 -34.88 -15.25
C GLY A 218 -38.35 -33.71 -16.08
N GLU A 219 -39.37 -33.02 -15.56
CA GLU A 219 -40.03 -31.89 -16.25
C GLU A 219 -39.24 -30.57 -16.18
N GLU A 220 -38.25 -30.46 -15.29
CA GLU A 220 -37.49 -29.24 -15.02
C GLU A 220 -36.22 -29.17 -15.90
N PHE A 221 -36.41 -29.21 -17.22
CA PHE A 221 -35.35 -29.01 -18.20
C PHE A 221 -35.66 -27.80 -19.09
N PHE A 222 -34.75 -26.84 -19.09
CA PHE A 222 -34.88 -25.60 -19.84
C PHE A 222 -33.59 -25.26 -20.57
N TYR A 223 -33.72 -24.58 -21.70
CA TYR A 223 -32.59 -24.05 -22.43
C TYR A 223 -32.90 -22.67 -22.98
N ASN A 224 -31.83 -21.93 -23.24
CA ASN A 224 -31.89 -20.71 -24.06
C ASN A 224 -30.60 -20.65 -24.88
N PHE A 225 -30.61 -19.86 -25.95
CA PHE A 225 -29.48 -19.77 -26.85
C PHE A 225 -29.29 -18.35 -27.38
N GLY A 226 -28.06 -18.05 -27.76
CA GLY A 226 -27.69 -16.87 -28.52
C GLY A 226 -26.92 -17.29 -29.77
N ASP A 227 -27.22 -16.68 -30.91
CA ASP A 227 -26.56 -16.99 -32.18
C ASP A 227 -25.96 -15.76 -32.86
N TYR A 228 -24.99 -16.03 -33.74
CA TYR A 228 -24.46 -15.10 -34.71
C TYR A 228 -24.50 -15.73 -36.10
N TYR A 229 -25.00 -14.99 -37.08
CA TYR A 229 -25.13 -15.44 -38.46
C TYR A 229 -24.50 -14.43 -39.42
N VAL A 230 -23.75 -14.94 -40.40
CA VAL A 230 -23.08 -14.11 -41.42
C VAL A 230 -24.03 -13.79 -42.58
N ASN A 231 -24.93 -14.71 -42.90
CA ASN A 231 -25.89 -14.57 -43.99
C ASN A 231 -27.21 -15.29 -43.66
N ASN A 232 -28.15 -15.30 -44.62
CA ASN A 232 -29.46 -15.92 -44.41
C ASN A 232 -29.43 -17.45 -44.35
N THR A 233 -28.36 -18.10 -44.80
CA THR A 233 -28.26 -19.56 -44.94
C THR A 233 -27.30 -20.22 -43.95
N TYR A 234 -26.60 -19.44 -43.12
CA TYR A 234 -25.51 -19.94 -42.27
C TYR A 234 -25.47 -19.23 -40.92
N ILE A 235 -25.55 -20.03 -39.85
CA ILE A 235 -25.26 -19.59 -38.48
C ILE A 235 -23.81 -19.95 -38.20
N GLN A 236 -22.97 -18.95 -37.98
CA GLN A 236 -21.53 -19.15 -37.77
C GLN A 236 -21.29 -19.74 -36.38
N ASP A 237 -21.90 -19.16 -35.35
CA ASP A 237 -21.75 -19.62 -33.98
C ASP A 237 -23.09 -19.60 -33.25
N LEU A 238 -23.32 -20.64 -32.44
CA LEU A 238 -24.45 -20.78 -31.54
C LEU A 238 -23.92 -21.15 -30.15
N LEU A 239 -24.34 -20.39 -29.15
CA LEU A 239 -24.16 -20.70 -27.74
C LEU A 239 -25.50 -21.12 -27.16
N VAL A 240 -25.57 -22.34 -26.63
CA VAL A 240 -26.76 -22.88 -25.97
C VAL A 240 -26.43 -23.09 -24.49
N ILE A 241 -27.27 -22.57 -23.61
CA ILE A 241 -27.21 -22.84 -22.18
C ILE A 241 -28.38 -23.74 -21.82
N MET A 242 -28.09 -24.79 -21.07
CA MET A 242 -29.05 -25.77 -20.58
C MET A 242 -29.03 -25.78 -19.06
N TYR A 243 -30.20 -25.90 -18.46
CA TYR A 243 -30.41 -26.06 -17.03
C TYR A 243 -31.37 -27.22 -16.79
N GLY A 244 -30.96 -28.14 -15.93
CA GLY A 244 -31.80 -29.21 -15.41
C GLY A 244 -31.78 -29.20 -13.90
N ALA A 245 -32.91 -29.42 -13.23
CA ALA A 245 -32.94 -29.55 -11.78
C ALA A 245 -33.86 -30.69 -11.32
N ASN A 246 -33.50 -31.34 -10.22
CA ASN A 246 -34.31 -32.33 -9.55
C ASN A 246 -34.36 -31.99 -8.06
N TYR A 247 -35.56 -31.70 -7.59
CA TYR A 247 -35.83 -31.23 -6.24
C TYR A 247 -36.25 -32.39 -5.34
N SER A 248 -35.63 -32.50 -4.16
CA SER A 248 -35.88 -33.57 -3.20
C SER A 248 -35.84 -33.09 -1.75
N ASP A 249 -36.50 -33.83 -0.85
CA ASP A 249 -36.60 -33.50 0.59
C ASP A 249 -37.28 -32.13 0.82
N PHE A 250 -38.56 -32.01 0.42
CA PHE A 250 -39.38 -30.81 0.65
C PHE A 250 -39.68 -30.64 2.14
N GLU A 251 -39.50 -29.41 2.64
CA GLU A 251 -39.85 -29.04 4.00
C GLU A 251 -41.06 -28.12 4.03
N GLU A 252 -42.19 -28.63 4.53
CA GLU A 252 -43.46 -27.89 4.60
C GLU A 252 -43.40 -26.64 5.48
N SER A 253 -42.57 -26.63 6.53
CA SER A 253 -42.51 -25.49 7.47
C SER A 253 -41.89 -24.24 6.87
N THR A 254 -40.99 -24.40 5.89
CA THR A 254 -40.33 -23.30 5.20
C THR A 254 -40.81 -23.14 3.77
N GLY A 255 -41.51 -24.14 3.23
CA GLY A 255 -41.94 -24.17 1.84
C GLY A 255 -40.76 -24.31 0.86
N THR A 256 -39.66 -24.93 1.29
CA THR A 256 -38.43 -25.04 0.48
C THR A 256 -37.95 -26.48 0.36
N TRP A 257 -37.27 -26.77 -0.74
CA TRP A 257 -36.58 -28.04 -0.94
C TRP A 257 -35.23 -28.03 -0.21
N ARG A 258 -34.82 -29.12 0.45
CA ARG A 258 -33.55 -29.18 1.17
C ARG A 258 -32.38 -29.68 0.32
N THR A 259 -32.68 -30.43 -0.74
CA THR A 259 -31.67 -30.97 -1.65
C THR A 259 -32.09 -30.75 -3.08
N ILE A 260 -31.21 -30.11 -3.86
CA ILE A 260 -31.40 -29.86 -5.28
C ILE A 260 -30.23 -30.50 -6.02
N SER A 261 -30.52 -31.43 -6.92
CA SER A 261 -29.54 -31.95 -7.87
C SER A 261 -29.75 -31.21 -9.18
N LEU A 262 -28.83 -30.33 -9.54
CA LEU A 262 -28.92 -29.52 -10.75
C LEU A 262 -27.77 -29.80 -11.70
N SER A 263 -28.00 -29.56 -12.98
CA SER A 263 -26.98 -29.61 -14.01
C SER A 263 -27.06 -28.35 -14.87
N ILE A 264 -25.91 -27.78 -15.18
CA ILE A 264 -25.79 -26.61 -16.04
C ILE A 264 -24.82 -26.96 -17.16
N GLY A 265 -25.30 -26.87 -18.40
CA GLY A 265 -24.52 -27.15 -19.59
C GLY A 265 -24.36 -25.90 -20.45
N ALA A 266 -23.19 -25.73 -21.04
CA ALA A 266 -22.96 -24.81 -22.14
C ALA A 266 -22.52 -25.61 -23.36
N LEU A 267 -23.24 -25.47 -24.46
CA LEU A 267 -22.91 -26.08 -25.74
C LEU A 267 -22.57 -24.94 -26.71
N HIS A 268 -21.36 -24.97 -27.26
CA HIS A 268 -20.95 -24.11 -28.36
C HIS A 268 -20.91 -24.93 -29.64
N VAL A 269 -21.49 -24.37 -30.69
CA VAL A 269 -21.67 -25.02 -31.99
C VAL A 269 -21.26 -24.02 -33.05
N HIS A 270 -20.36 -24.43 -33.94
CA HIS A 270 -19.81 -23.62 -35.03
C HIS A 270 -20.17 -24.26 -36.37
N GLY A 271 -20.59 -23.42 -37.32
CA GLY A 271 -20.93 -23.83 -38.68
C GLY A 271 -22.21 -24.65 -38.75
N ILE A 272 -23.34 -23.98 -38.47
CA ILE A 272 -24.66 -24.59 -38.47
C ILE A 272 -25.41 -24.19 -39.75
N PRO A 273 -25.93 -25.16 -40.53
CA PRO A 273 -26.87 -24.88 -41.60
C PRO A 273 -28.06 -24.08 -41.06
N LYS A 274 -28.47 -23.01 -41.75
CA LYS A 274 -29.70 -22.27 -41.41
C LYS A 274 -30.81 -22.62 -42.39
N ASN A 275 -32.03 -22.66 -41.87
CA ASN A 275 -33.25 -22.86 -42.65
C ASN A 275 -34.15 -21.62 -42.44
N ASP A 276 -34.87 -21.21 -43.48
CA ASP A 276 -35.67 -19.98 -43.53
C ASP A 276 -37.00 -20.09 -42.77
N SER A 277 -37.12 -21.06 -41.86
CA SER A 277 -38.33 -21.25 -41.06
C SER A 277 -38.42 -20.24 -39.92
N ASP A 278 -39.59 -19.62 -39.76
CA ASP A 278 -39.91 -18.76 -38.61
C ASP A 278 -40.04 -19.55 -37.29
N TRP A 279 -40.13 -20.88 -37.35
CA TRP A 279 -40.15 -21.73 -36.16
C TRP A 279 -38.75 -21.87 -35.57
N THR A 280 -38.59 -21.48 -34.31
CA THR A 280 -37.31 -21.43 -33.58
C THR A 280 -36.48 -22.71 -33.72
N MET A 281 -37.10 -23.90 -33.63
CA MET A 281 -36.40 -25.19 -33.77
C MET A 281 -36.06 -25.55 -35.22
N CYS A 282 -36.93 -25.16 -36.16
CA CYS A 282 -36.74 -25.38 -37.58
C CYS A 282 -35.82 -24.35 -38.23
N ARG A 283 -35.39 -23.31 -37.51
CA ARG A 283 -34.40 -22.34 -37.99
C ARG A 283 -33.04 -22.97 -38.23
N PHE A 284 -32.71 -24.04 -37.53
CA PHE A 284 -31.50 -24.83 -37.80
C PHE A 284 -31.81 -25.79 -38.95
N GLY A 285 -31.00 -25.80 -40.00
CA GLY A 285 -31.08 -26.76 -41.11
C GLY A 285 -30.67 -28.16 -40.68
N GLU A 286 -30.95 -29.15 -41.53
CA GLU A 286 -30.39 -30.49 -41.39
C GLU A 286 -28.93 -30.49 -41.86
N GLY A 287 -28.07 -31.29 -41.21
CA GLY A 287 -26.71 -31.54 -41.67
C GLY A 287 -25.71 -31.72 -40.55
N GLU A 288 -24.47 -31.99 -40.95
CA GLU A 288 -23.34 -32.04 -40.02
C GLU A 288 -22.94 -30.64 -39.57
N VAL A 289 -22.60 -30.52 -38.29
CA VAL A 289 -22.00 -29.32 -37.72
C VAL A 289 -20.49 -29.39 -37.93
N GLU A 290 -19.85 -28.27 -38.27
CA GLU A 290 -18.41 -28.23 -38.49
C GLU A 290 -17.61 -28.53 -37.22
N ARG A 291 -17.95 -27.85 -36.11
CA ARG A 291 -17.32 -28.06 -34.79
C ARG A 291 -18.34 -27.84 -33.69
N ALA A 292 -18.30 -28.68 -32.66
CA ALA A 292 -19.04 -28.42 -31.43
C ALA A 292 -18.26 -28.87 -30.20
N SER A 293 -18.50 -28.17 -29.10
CA SER A 293 -17.94 -28.52 -27.80
C SER A 293 -18.95 -28.22 -26.71
N TYR A 294 -18.93 -29.00 -25.65
CA TYR A 294 -19.77 -28.74 -24.49
C TYR A 294 -18.96 -28.71 -23.21
N THR A 295 -19.45 -27.94 -22.25
CA THR A 295 -18.97 -27.91 -20.87
C THR A 295 -20.18 -28.15 -19.96
N ARG A 296 -20.00 -28.90 -18.87
CA ARG A 296 -21.11 -29.23 -17.96
C ARG A 296 -20.65 -29.18 -16.51
N ILE A 297 -21.53 -28.76 -15.62
CA ILE A 297 -21.40 -28.96 -14.18
C ILE A 297 -22.63 -29.67 -13.65
N ASP A 298 -22.41 -30.69 -12.83
CA ASP A 298 -23.45 -31.42 -12.13
C ASP A 298 -23.29 -31.14 -10.63
N CYS A 299 -24.21 -30.38 -10.05
CA CYS A 299 -24.12 -29.90 -8.69
C CYS A 299 -25.20 -30.49 -7.80
N ARG A 300 -24.81 -30.86 -6.58
CA ARG A 300 -25.73 -31.19 -5.49
C ARG A 300 -25.70 -30.07 -4.46
N VAL A 301 -26.77 -29.29 -4.43
CA VAL A 301 -26.98 -28.18 -3.50
C VAL A 301 -27.76 -28.71 -2.31
N LYS A 302 -27.22 -28.54 -1.10
CA LYS A 302 -27.79 -29.05 0.15
C LYS A 302 -27.86 -27.96 1.19
N ARG A 303 -28.99 -27.93 1.90
CA ARG A 303 -29.19 -27.06 3.05
C ARG A 303 -28.68 -27.73 4.33
N ASP A 304 -27.84 -27.05 5.08
CA ASP A 304 -27.36 -27.52 6.39
C ASP A 304 -28.50 -27.46 7.43
N ARG A 305 -28.60 -28.48 8.27
CA ARG A 305 -29.69 -28.67 9.25
C ARG A 305 -29.44 -27.91 10.56
N GLY A 306 -28.20 -27.48 10.83
CA GLY A 306 -27.79 -26.94 12.13
C GLY A 306 -27.94 -25.42 12.33
N THR A 307 -28.09 -24.64 11.26
CA THR A 307 -27.87 -23.18 11.25
C THR A 307 -29.14 -22.32 11.31
N PHE A 308 -30.28 -22.91 11.69
CA PHE A 308 -31.58 -22.22 11.62
C PHE A 308 -31.90 -21.42 12.90
N GLY A 309 -31.54 -20.14 12.90
CA GLY A 309 -32.01 -19.17 13.89
C GLY A 309 -33.32 -18.48 13.48
N ASN A 310 -33.55 -18.24 12.18
CA ASN A 310 -34.74 -17.59 11.62
C ASN A 310 -35.03 -18.08 10.19
N ALA A 311 -36.19 -18.68 9.99
CA ALA A 311 -36.56 -19.43 8.79
C ALA A 311 -36.76 -18.66 7.47
N PHE A 312 -36.60 -17.33 7.52
CA PHE A 312 -37.03 -16.42 6.46
C PHE A 312 -35.89 -15.70 5.76
N PHE A 313 -34.66 -15.79 6.28
CA PHE A 313 -33.52 -15.04 5.78
C PHE A 313 -32.38 -16.00 5.45
N GLY A 314 -32.31 -16.40 4.19
CA GLY A 314 -31.32 -17.34 3.63
C GLY A 314 -31.41 -17.36 2.12
N ALA A 315 -30.44 -17.98 1.45
CA ALA A 315 -30.51 -18.18 0.00
C ALA A 315 -31.65 -19.16 -0.36
N TYR A 316 -32.25 -18.97 -1.53
CA TYR A 316 -33.32 -19.79 -2.10
C TYR A 316 -32.89 -20.24 -3.51
N PRO A 317 -32.06 -21.30 -3.60
CA PRO A 317 -31.64 -21.85 -4.89
C PRO A 317 -32.80 -22.49 -5.67
N ASP A 318 -33.92 -22.78 -5.03
CA ASP A 318 -35.17 -23.12 -5.72
C ASP A 318 -35.83 -21.89 -6.34
N THR A 319 -36.26 -22.04 -7.58
CA THR A 319 -36.96 -21.01 -8.34
C THR A 319 -38.19 -21.63 -8.98
N TRP A 320 -39.31 -20.92 -8.97
CA TRP A 320 -40.51 -21.32 -9.73
C TRP A 320 -40.43 -20.95 -11.22
N GLU A 321 -39.42 -20.19 -11.62
CA GLU A 321 -39.18 -19.74 -12.99
C GLU A 321 -37.81 -20.24 -13.48
N THR A 322 -37.62 -21.56 -13.46
CA THR A 322 -36.39 -22.26 -13.86
C THR A 322 -35.92 -21.90 -15.28
N GLY A 323 -36.84 -21.61 -16.20
CA GLY A 323 -36.53 -21.13 -17.56
C GLY A 323 -35.79 -19.78 -17.65
N ILE A 324 -35.81 -18.96 -16.60
CA ILE A 324 -35.07 -17.70 -16.56
C ILE A 324 -33.57 -17.93 -16.31
N ILE A 325 -33.17 -19.07 -15.75
CA ILE A 325 -31.76 -19.37 -15.47
C ILE A 325 -30.96 -19.41 -16.79
N PRO A 326 -31.26 -20.28 -17.78
CA PRO A 326 -30.54 -20.26 -19.06
C PRO A 326 -30.55 -18.90 -19.75
N SER A 327 -31.68 -18.19 -19.67
CA SER A 327 -31.82 -16.84 -20.24
C SER A 327 -30.85 -15.84 -19.61
N SER A 328 -30.65 -15.91 -18.29
CA SER A 328 -29.73 -15.04 -17.56
C SER A 328 -28.27 -15.35 -17.90
N PHE A 329 -27.92 -16.62 -18.06
CA PHE A 329 -26.60 -17.03 -18.54
C PHE A 329 -26.32 -16.49 -19.95
N VAL A 330 -27.25 -16.69 -20.89
CA VAL A 330 -27.13 -16.14 -22.24
C VAL A 330 -26.99 -14.62 -22.16
N ALA A 331 -27.86 -13.92 -21.44
CA ALA A 331 -27.79 -12.46 -21.31
C ALA A 331 -26.45 -11.96 -20.73
N ASN A 332 -25.80 -12.72 -19.86
CA ASN A 332 -24.52 -12.36 -19.27
C ASN A 332 -23.31 -12.63 -20.19
N PHE A 333 -23.29 -13.79 -20.87
CA PHE A 333 -22.14 -14.22 -21.68
C PHE A 333 -22.26 -13.85 -23.17
N PHE A 334 -23.46 -13.56 -23.66
CA PHE A 334 -23.72 -13.26 -25.07
C PHE A 334 -22.94 -12.04 -25.60
N PRO A 335 -22.70 -10.94 -24.85
CA PRO A 335 -21.90 -9.82 -25.36
C PRO A 335 -20.47 -10.24 -25.73
N GLN A 336 -19.79 -10.99 -24.86
CA GLN A 336 -18.45 -11.52 -25.13
C GLN A 336 -18.49 -12.49 -26.32
N PHE A 337 -19.37 -13.48 -26.26
CA PHE A 337 -19.55 -14.47 -27.32
C PHE A 337 -19.79 -13.84 -28.70
N LYS A 338 -20.70 -12.86 -28.77
CA LYS A 338 -21.05 -12.18 -30.01
C LYS A 338 -19.91 -11.34 -30.55
N GLN A 339 -19.13 -10.70 -29.69
CA GLN A 339 -17.94 -9.97 -30.10
C GLN A 339 -16.90 -10.92 -30.71
N GLU A 340 -16.61 -12.04 -30.03
CA GLU A 340 -15.66 -13.05 -30.51
C GLU A 340 -16.10 -13.64 -31.86
N ALA A 341 -17.41 -13.91 -32.03
CA ALA A 341 -17.97 -14.40 -33.29
C ALA A 341 -17.91 -13.37 -34.44
N ILE A 342 -18.20 -12.08 -34.16
CA ILE A 342 -18.11 -11.01 -35.17
C ILE A 342 -16.67 -10.81 -35.65
N GLU A 343 -15.70 -10.89 -34.74
CA GLU A 343 -14.28 -10.71 -35.03
C GLU A 343 -13.62 -11.97 -35.63
N ASP A 344 -14.40 -13.04 -35.86
CA ASP A 344 -13.92 -14.35 -36.35
C ASP A 344 -12.77 -14.92 -35.50
N MET A 345 -12.87 -14.71 -34.18
CA MET A 345 -11.93 -15.25 -33.20
C MET A 345 -12.37 -16.63 -32.71
N GLU A 346 -11.45 -17.37 -32.12
CA GLU A 346 -11.79 -18.58 -31.40
C GLU A 346 -12.66 -18.23 -30.18
N ILE A 347 -13.88 -18.76 -30.13
CA ILE A 347 -14.84 -18.51 -29.05
C ILE A 347 -14.28 -19.06 -27.74
N SER A 348 -14.22 -18.21 -26.72
CA SER A 348 -13.75 -18.59 -25.39
C SER A 348 -14.73 -19.59 -24.76
N PRO A 349 -14.33 -20.84 -24.44
CA PRO A 349 -15.23 -21.80 -23.84
C PRO A 349 -15.67 -21.35 -22.44
N LEU A 350 -16.95 -21.53 -22.12
CA LEU A 350 -17.46 -21.31 -20.77
C LEU A 350 -16.99 -22.42 -19.85
N THR A 351 -15.94 -22.17 -19.07
CA THR A 351 -15.37 -23.17 -18.16
C THR A 351 -16.36 -23.59 -17.06
N PRO A 352 -16.23 -24.80 -16.49
CA PRO A 352 -17.10 -25.28 -15.42
C PRO A 352 -17.17 -24.30 -14.23
N ARG A 353 -16.02 -23.72 -13.86
CA ARG A 353 -15.92 -22.72 -12.80
C ARG A 353 -16.71 -21.45 -13.12
N ARG A 354 -16.71 -20.97 -14.37
CA ARG A 354 -17.53 -19.81 -14.78
C ARG A 354 -19.01 -20.13 -14.68
N LEU A 355 -19.42 -21.34 -15.07
CA LEU A 355 -20.82 -21.77 -14.96
C LEU A 355 -21.27 -21.80 -13.48
N GLN A 356 -20.45 -22.40 -12.62
CA GLN A 356 -20.73 -22.51 -11.19
C GLN A 356 -20.75 -21.13 -10.51
N ARG A 357 -19.76 -20.28 -10.80
CA ARG A 357 -19.68 -18.92 -10.24
C ARG A 357 -20.85 -18.06 -10.69
N PHE A 358 -21.24 -18.12 -11.96
CA PHE A 358 -22.37 -17.33 -12.43
C PHE A 358 -23.70 -17.83 -11.85
N TYR A 359 -23.89 -19.14 -11.69
CA TYR A 359 -25.06 -19.66 -10.96
C TYR A 359 -25.14 -19.11 -9.54
N GLN A 360 -24.02 -19.12 -8.81
CA GLN A 360 -23.93 -18.54 -7.46
C GLN A 360 -24.27 -17.04 -7.48
N VAL A 361 -23.71 -16.27 -8.42
CA VAL A 361 -24.00 -14.83 -8.60
C VAL A 361 -25.48 -14.60 -8.87
N TYR A 362 -26.09 -15.38 -9.76
CA TYR A 362 -27.51 -15.29 -10.11
C TYR A 362 -28.38 -15.51 -8.87
N VAL A 363 -28.16 -16.59 -8.12
CA VAL A 363 -28.95 -16.91 -6.92
C VAL A 363 -28.82 -15.80 -5.87
N ILE A 364 -27.59 -15.36 -5.59
CA ILE A 364 -27.32 -14.29 -4.61
C ILE A 364 -28.00 -12.99 -5.00
N SER A 365 -27.89 -12.59 -6.27
CA SER A 365 -28.46 -11.33 -6.77
C SER A 365 -29.98 -11.39 -6.78
N LYS A 366 -30.55 -12.51 -7.22
CA LYS A 366 -32.00 -12.79 -7.21
C LYS A 366 -32.55 -12.65 -5.80
N ASP A 367 -31.90 -13.26 -4.81
CA ASP A 367 -32.44 -13.30 -3.45
C ASP A 367 -32.21 -11.99 -2.69
N THR A 368 -31.28 -11.15 -3.11
CA THR A 368 -30.99 -9.88 -2.43
C THR A 368 -31.64 -8.66 -3.09
N GLN A 369 -32.41 -8.86 -4.17
CA GLN A 369 -33.06 -7.76 -4.90
C GLN A 369 -34.09 -6.99 -4.07
N GLY A 370 -34.72 -7.62 -3.07
CA GLY A 370 -35.65 -7.00 -2.13
C GLY A 370 -35.02 -6.00 -1.15
N LYS A 371 -33.68 -5.92 -1.10
CA LYS A 371 -32.89 -5.00 -0.28
C LYS A 371 -33.36 -4.92 1.18
N LEU A 372 -33.12 -5.98 1.95
CA LEU A 372 -33.30 -5.95 3.40
C LEU A 372 -31.97 -5.60 4.10
N PRO A 373 -31.70 -4.32 4.40
CA PRO A 373 -30.39 -3.88 4.84
C PRO A 373 -30.12 -4.35 6.27
N VAL A 374 -28.95 -4.94 6.48
CA VAL A 374 -28.44 -5.35 7.79
C VAL A 374 -26.95 -5.03 7.90
N ARG A 375 -26.50 -4.76 9.12
CA ARG A 375 -25.09 -4.58 9.45
C ARG A 375 -24.54 -5.83 10.10
N ARG A 376 -23.38 -6.30 9.64
CA ARG A 376 -22.68 -7.43 10.24
C ARG A 376 -21.19 -7.09 10.41
N PRO A 377 -20.57 -7.54 11.52
CA PRO A 377 -19.14 -7.40 11.70
C PRO A 377 -18.42 -8.36 10.74
N MET A 378 -17.65 -7.81 9.80
CA MET A 378 -16.92 -8.58 8.78
C MET A 378 -15.51 -8.06 8.57
N SER A 379 -14.65 -8.95 8.11
CA SER A 379 -13.30 -8.64 7.69
C SER A 379 -13.30 -7.86 6.38
N VAL A 380 -12.67 -6.70 6.41
CA VAL A 380 -12.56 -5.76 5.29
C VAL A 380 -11.11 -5.38 5.08
N ASN A 381 -10.69 -5.32 3.81
CA ASN A 381 -9.39 -4.77 3.44
C ASN A 381 -9.46 -3.26 3.39
N VAL A 382 -8.82 -2.59 4.35
CA VAL A 382 -8.63 -1.14 4.29
C VAL A 382 -7.22 -0.81 3.85
N VAL A 383 -7.10 0.23 3.04
CA VAL A 383 -5.81 0.85 2.75
C VAL A 383 -5.34 1.55 4.03
N ALA A 384 -4.13 1.23 4.48
CA ALA A 384 -3.50 1.89 5.60
C ALA A 384 -2.06 2.28 5.23
N VAL A 385 -1.60 3.38 5.83
CA VAL A 385 -0.22 3.83 5.66
C VAL A 385 0.66 3.14 6.70
N GLN A 386 1.77 2.57 6.23
CA GLN A 386 2.81 2.00 7.06
C GLN A 386 4.04 2.91 7.07
N LEU A 387 4.66 3.04 8.24
CA LEU A 387 5.89 3.79 8.47
C LEU A 387 7.03 2.84 8.83
N SER A 388 8.21 3.05 8.27
CA SER A 388 9.39 2.23 8.54
C SER A 388 9.83 2.37 10.00
N THR A 389 9.96 1.25 10.72
CA THR A 389 10.43 1.28 12.12
C THR A 389 11.87 1.79 12.26
N VAL A 390 12.70 1.56 11.25
CA VAL A 390 14.08 2.09 11.19
C VAL A 390 14.05 3.62 11.15
N PHE A 391 13.17 4.18 10.34
CA PHE A 391 12.99 5.63 10.25
C PHE A 391 12.51 6.21 11.60
N ILE A 392 11.53 5.58 12.24
CA ILE A 392 11.04 5.98 13.58
C ILE A 392 12.19 5.98 14.60
N ALA A 393 13.02 4.93 14.60
CA ALA A 393 14.16 4.82 15.52
C ALA A 393 15.18 5.95 15.31
N VAL A 394 15.53 6.26 14.06
CA VAL A 394 16.46 7.36 13.73
C VAL A 394 15.90 8.72 14.18
N VAL A 395 14.62 8.99 13.90
CA VAL A 395 13.96 10.23 14.31
C VAL A 395 13.90 10.34 15.84
N ALA A 396 13.60 9.24 16.54
CA ALA A 396 13.58 9.21 18.00
C ALA A 396 14.98 9.48 18.60
N LEU A 397 16.04 8.89 18.04
CA LEU A 397 17.42 9.13 18.48
C LEU A 397 17.85 10.59 18.27
N LEU A 398 17.53 11.17 17.11
CA LEU A 398 17.81 12.59 16.84
C LEU A 398 17.05 13.51 17.79
N THR A 399 15.78 13.19 18.07
CA THR A 399 14.97 13.97 19.01
C THR A 399 15.53 13.88 20.43
N LEU A 400 15.92 12.68 20.88
CA LEU A 400 16.56 12.47 22.18
C LEU A 400 17.87 13.27 22.29
N PHE A 401 18.71 13.24 21.24
CA PHE A 401 19.95 14.02 21.20
C PHE A 401 19.68 15.52 21.33
N ASN A 402 18.70 16.06 20.60
CA ASN A 402 18.30 17.46 20.70
C ASN A 402 17.79 17.82 22.11
N CYS A 403 16.96 16.98 22.71
CA CYS A 403 16.46 17.17 24.06
C CYS A 403 17.59 17.17 25.09
N LEU A 404 18.54 16.23 25.01
CA LEU A 404 19.70 16.16 25.90
C LEU A 404 20.61 17.38 25.73
N ALA A 405 20.90 17.78 24.50
CA ALA A 405 21.72 18.94 24.22
C ALA A 405 21.03 20.25 24.66
N GLY A 406 19.72 20.36 24.47
CA GLY A 406 18.91 21.46 25.01
C GLY A 406 18.90 21.50 26.54
N ALA A 407 18.71 20.36 27.20
CA ALA A 407 18.72 20.27 28.66
C ALA A 407 20.10 20.59 29.26
N THR A 408 21.18 20.07 28.68
CA THR A 408 22.55 20.40 29.10
C THR A 408 22.90 21.87 28.88
N TYR A 409 22.37 22.48 27.81
CA TYR A 409 22.47 23.91 27.57
C TYR A 409 21.68 24.72 28.62
N GLY A 410 20.44 24.36 28.90
CA GLY A 410 19.61 25.01 29.92
C GLY A 410 20.20 24.90 31.32
N LEU A 411 20.63 23.71 31.73
CA LEU A 411 21.33 23.48 33.00
C LEU A 411 22.62 24.30 33.07
N SER A 412 23.40 24.34 31.99
CA SER A 412 24.58 25.19 31.91
C SER A 412 24.27 26.66 32.14
N LEU A 413 23.20 27.19 31.54
CA LEU A 413 22.76 28.57 31.72
C LEU A 413 22.35 28.87 33.17
N LEU A 414 21.70 27.93 33.84
CA LEU A 414 21.28 28.07 35.24
C LEU A 414 22.47 28.01 36.20
N TYR A 415 23.33 27.00 36.09
CA TYR A 415 24.44 26.78 37.03
C TYR A 415 25.65 27.68 36.80
N LYS A 416 25.91 28.09 35.55
CA LYS A 416 27.11 28.86 35.17
C LYS A 416 26.73 30.19 34.55
N ARG A 417 25.69 30.84 35.07
CA ARG A 417 25.13 32.09 34.53
C ARG A 417 26.17 33.19 34.38
N GLU A 418 27.05 33.35 35.36
CA GLU A 418 28.11 34.38 35.34
C GLU A 418 29.21 34.07 34.31
N ALA A 419 29.65 32.82 34.24
CA ALA A 419 30.67 32.37 33.29
C ALA A 419 30.15 32.31 31.84
N LEU A 420 28.84 32.19 31.65
CA LEU A 420 28.19 32.26 30.33
C LEU A 420 27.84 33.69 29.94
N ALA A 421 27.53 34.56 30.91
CA ALA A 421 27.36 35.99 30.66
C ALA A 421 28.64 36.64 30.12
N SER A 422 29.81 36.07 30.39
CA SER A 422 31.10 36.53 29.85
C SER A 422 31.43 36.03 28.44
N VAL A 423 30.67 35.09 27.88
CA VAL A 423 30.89 34.58 26.53
C VAL A 423 29.92 35.28 25.57
N PRO A 424 30.40 35.82 24.43
CA PRO A 424 29.52 36.42 23.42
C PRO A 424 28.45 35.43 22.94
N GLN A 425 27.20 35.93 22.84
CA GLN A 425 26.04 35.08 22.55
C GLN A 425 25.98 34.62 21.10
N SER A 426 26.70 35.24 20.17
CA SER A 426 26.81 34.78 18.80
C SER A 426 28.14 35.19 18.17
N LYS A 427 28.50 34.58 17.04
CA LYS A 427 29.61 35.01 16.19
C LYS A 427 29.47 36.48 15.77
N LEU A 428 28.23 36.92 15.50
CA LEU A 428 27.93 38.30 15.12
C LEU A 428 28.07 39.27 16.31
N ASP A 429 27.63 38.89 17.51
CA ASP A 429 27.86 39.69 18.72
C ASP A 429 29.36 39.84 19.00
N TRP A 430 30.14 38.79 18.73
CA TRP A 430 31.59 38.84 18.86
C TRP A 430 32.22 39.78 17.83
N LEU A 431 31.82 39.70 16.55
CA LEU A 431 32.28 40.62 15.50
C LEU A 431 31.88 42.07 15.79
N LEU A 432 30.67 42.31 16.30
CA LEU A 432 30.23 43.64 16.70
C LEU A 432 31.03 44.15 17.89
N GLN A 433 31.30 43.31 18.89
CA GLN A 433 32.13 43.67 20.03
C GLN A 433 33.58 43.98 19.62
N SER A 434 34.13 43.29 18.61
CA SER A 434 35.48 43.56 18.10
C SER A 434 35.57 44.80 17.21
N ILE A 435 34.52 45.09 16.42
CA ILE A 435 34.46 46.32 15.60
C ILE A 435 34.21 47.55 16.47
N THR A 436 33.29 47.47 17.44
CA THR A 436 33.01 48.59 18.36
C THR A 436 34.20 48.90 19.28
N SER A 437 35.04 47.90 19.60
CA SER A 437 36.24 48.11 20.42
C SER A 437 37.44 48.65 19.64
N ASN A 438 37.51 48.42 18.31
CA ASN A 438 38.58 48.88 17.43
C ASN A 438 38.41 50.32 16.91
N ASN A 439 37.33 51.01 17.26
CA ASN A 439 37.13 52.41 16.90
C ASN A 439 37.91 53.33 17.87
N PRO A 440 39.08 53.89 17.49
CA PRO A 440 39.92 54.65 18.42
C PRO A 440 39.38 56.08 18.64
N LEU A 441 38.42 56.51 17.83
CA LEU A 441 37.93 57.90 17.78
C LEU A 441 37.03 58.30 18.96
N VAL A 442 36.64 57.36 19.83
CA VAL A 442 35.88 57.68 21.06
C VAL A 442 36.79 57.77 22.29
N ARG A 443 38.06 57.35 22.20
CA ARG A 443 38.95 57.28 23.37
C ARG A 443 39.67 58.59 23.70
N ASN A 444 39.73 59.56 22.78
CA ASN A 444 40.43 60.85 22.96
C ASN A 444 39.62 62.06 22.45
N GLY A 445 38.31 62.09 22.69
CA GLY A 445 37.44 63.23 22.34
C GLY A 445 36.77 63.81 23.58
N ALA A 446 37.48 64.65 24.32
CA ALA A 446 36.88 65.53 25.31
C ALA A 446 35.99 66.56 24.60
N TYR A 447 34.73 66.21 24.37
CA TYR A 447 33.67 67.18 24.18
C TYR A 447 32.65 66.98 25.30
N ALA A 448 32.86 67.72 26.39
CA ALA A 448 31.85 67.93 27.39
C ALA A 448 30.72 68.76 26.75
N LEU A 449 29.64 68.10 26.37
CA LEU A 449 28.33 68.74 26.21
C LEU A 449 27.57 68.57 27.52
N PRO A 450 27.03 69.65 28.12
CA PRO A 450 26.28 69.55 29.35
C PRO A 450 24.88 69.02 29.02
N VAL A 451 24.67 67.73 29.25
CA VAL A 451 23.31 67.17 29.33
C VAL A 451 23.03 66.87 30.79
N ALA A 452 22.14 67.68 31.37
CA ALA A 452 21.52 67.39 32.65
C ALA A 452 20.65 66.14 32.49
N MET A 453 21.02 65.06 33.16
CA MET A 453 20.10 63.96 33.49
C MET A 453 20.29 63.61 34.96
N THR A 454 19.22 63.80 35.72
CA THR A 454 18.95 63.12 36.97
C THR A 454 18.47 61.68 36.68
N SER A 455 18.82 60.76 37.58
CA SER A 455 18.19 59.43 37.81
C SER A 455 18.68 58.23 36.97
N PRO A 456 18.42 56.99 37.43
CA PRO A 456 19.35 55.98 37.95
C PRO A 456 19.88 55.01 36.86
N GLY A 457 19.94 55.46 35.60
CA GLY A 457 20.40 54.65 34.46
C GLY A 457 21.93 54.48 34.41
N ARG A 458 22.67 55.42 34.99
CA ARG A 458 24.14 55.44 34.91
C ARG A 458 24.80 54.25 35.59
N GLN A 459 24.32 53.78 36.75
CA GLN A 459 24.93 52.63 37.43
C GLN A 459 24.68 51.29 36.72
N ALA A 460 23.55 51.13 36.03
CA ALA A 460 23.29 49.94 35.21
C ALA A 460 24.14 49.96 33.92
N GLU A 461 24.37 51.14 33.34
CA GLU A 461 25.24 51.34 32.18
C GLU A 461 26.73 51.24 32.52
N GLU A 462 27.18 51.79 33.65
CA GLU A 462 28.53 51.64 34.19
C GLU A 462 28.78 50.20 34.62
N GLY A 463 27.82 49.54 35.27
CA GLY A 463 27.90 48.11 35.58
C GLY A 463 27.97 47.24 34.32
N ARG A 464 27.23 47.57 33.26
CA ARG A 464 27.33 46.91 31.95
C ARG A 464 28.67 47.20 31.26
N ARG A 465 29.16 48.44 31.29
CA ARG A 465 30.45 48.85 30.71
C ARG A 465 31.63 48.22 31.42
N VAL A 466 31.66 48.25 32.75
CA VAL A 466 32.68 47.61 33.59
C VAL A 466 32.64 46.08 33.43
N SER A 467 31.45 45.49 33.33
CA SER A 467 31.30 44.06 33.03
C SER A 467 31.81 43.72 31.62
N ALA A 468 31.51 44.53 30.61
CA ALA A 468 32.01 44.34 29.24
C ALA A 468 33.54 44.55 29.14
N GLU A 469 34.10 45.53 29.85
CA GLU A 469 35.54 45.80 29.92
C GLU A 469 36.30 44.70 30.67
N THR A 470 35.70 44.12 31.73
CA THR A 470 36.28 42.98 32.45
C THR A 470 36.22 41.69 31.62
N LYS A 471 35.12 41.48 30.88
CA LYS A 471 34.99 40.38 29.89
C LYS A 471 36.02 40.51 28.78
N ARG A 472 36.20 41.74 28.29
CA ARG A 472 37.23 42.13 27.32
C ARG A 472 38.63 41.84 27.84
N ALA A 473 39.00 42.29 29.03
CA ALA A 473 40.36 42.10 29.57
C ALA A 473 40.74 40.62 29.75
N ARG A 474 39.79 39.75 30.09
CA ARG A 474 40.03 38.30 30.19
C ARG A 474 40.14 37.60 28.83
N PHE A 475 39.57 38.19 27.78
CA PHE A 475 39.57 37.64 26.43
C PHE A 475 40.73 38.20 25.59
N GLU A 476 40.95 39.52 25.59
CA GLU A 476 42.13 40.17 25.00
C GLU A 476 43.45 39.76 25.66
N GLY A 477 43.40 39.33 26.94
CA GLY A 477 44.54 38.72 27.64
C GLY A 477 44.79 37.25 27.28
N ALA A 478 43.89 36.60 26.52
CA ALA A 478 44.17 35.29 25.95
C ALA A 478 45.10 35.46 24.75
N VAL A 479 46.24 34.75 24.76
CA VAL A 479 47.19 34.80 23.64
C VAL A 479 46.56 34.06 22.44
N TYR A 480 46.03 34.80 21.48
CA TYR A 480 45.61 34.25 20.20
C TYR A 480 46.86 33.96 19.38
N ASP A 481 47.24 32.69 19.29
CA ASP A 481 48.33 32.28 18.43
C ASP A 481 47.87 32.41 16.97
N ALA A 482 48.27 33.53 16.34
CA ALA A 482 48.08 33.78 14.91
C ALA A 482 49.11 33.04 14.05
N ARG A 483 50.09 32.37 14.69
CA ARG A 483 51.00 31.49 13.96
C ARG A 483 50.22 30.24 13.60
N TRP A 484 50.02 30.03 12.30
CA TRP A 484 49.73 28.72 11.74
C TRP A 484 50.77 27.76 12.34
N ALA A 485 50.35 26.93 13.30
CA ALA A 485 51.23 26.37 14.33
C ALA A 485 52.51 25.70 13.79
N GLU A 486 53.61 26.44 13.78
CA GLU A 486 54.98 25.94 13.93
C GLU A 486 55.19 25.63 15.42
N HIS A 487 54.53 24.58 15.89
CA HIS A 487 54.98 23.86 17.07
C HIS A 487 55.23 22.43 16.61
N SER A 488 56.52 22.19 16.34
CA SER A 488 57.12 20.88 16.20
C SER A 488 56.80 20.03 17.43
N GLN A 489 55.85 19.11 17.31
CA GLN A 489 55.93 17.90 18.12
C GLN A 489 57.07 17.05 17.53
N PRO A 490 58.00 16.55 18.36
CA PRO A 490 59.00 15.61 17.88
C PRO A 490 58.27 14.35 17.43
N SER A 491 58.49 13.97 16.17
CA SER A 491 58.11 12.68 15.64
C SER A 491 58.70 11.60 16.56
N PRO A 492 57.92 10.57 16.97
CA PRO A 492 58.53 9.43 17.62
C PRO A 492 59.52 8.80 16.65
N ASP A 493 60.77 8.67 17.10
CA ASP A 493 61.86 8.06 16.35
C ASP A 493 61.62 6.56 16.30
N PHE A 494 61.23 6.06 15.13
CA PHE A 494 60.95 4.64 14.88
C PHE A 494 62.20 3.85 14.46
N THR A 495 63.41 4.39 14.64
CA THR A 495 64.65 3.72 14.17
C THR A 495 65.25 2.67 15.10
N THR A 496 64.62 2.34 16.24
CA THR A 496 65.13 1.28 17.13
C THR A 496 64.08 0.22 17.45
N LEU A 497 63.67 -0.57 16.45
CA LEU A 497 63.08 -1.90 16.69
C LEU A 497 63.65 -2.91 15.68
N THR A 498 64.29 -3.93 16.25
CA THR A 498 64.94 -5.09 15.61
C THR A 498 63.97 -5.89 14.72
N PRO A 499 64.43 -6.47 13.59
CA PRO A 499 63.57 -7.23 12.70
C PRO A 499 63.38 -8.66 13.24
N GLY A 500 62.17 -8.95 13.74
CA GLY A 500 61.72 -10.30 14.02
C GLY A 500 60.54 -10.67 13.12
N PHE A 501 60.79 -11.36 12.01
CA PHE A 501 59.76 -12.15 11.32
C PHE A 501 59.47 -13.41 12.14
N PRO A 502 58.19 -13.84 12.27
CA PRO A 502 57.69 -14.91 11.39
C PRO A 502 56.15 -14.83 11.15
N PRO A 503 55.49 -15.86 10.60
CA PRO A 503 55.54 -16.34 9.24
C PRO A 503 54.17 -16.21 8.51
N LYS A 504 54.19 -16.52 7.21
CA LYS A 504 53.03 -16.68 6.31
C LYS A 504 51.81 -17.40 6.94
N MET A 505 50.66 -16.76 6.86
CA MET A 505 49.33 -17.34 6.62
C MET A 505 48.62 -16.30 5.73
N GLY A 506 47.99 -16.59 4.61
CA GLY A 506 47.26 -17.75 4.14
C GLY A 506 46.20 -17.15 3.21
N GLU A 507 46.41 -17.33 1.91
CA GLU A 507 45.56 -16.85 0.83
C GLU A 507 44.15 -17.43 0.99
N THR A 508 43.14 -16.62 1.33
CA THR A 508 41.73 -17.01 1.20
C THR A 508 41.13 -16.34 -0.02
N ARG A 509 41.13 -17.10 -1.12
CA ARG A 509 40.29 -16.83 -2.30
C ARG A 509 38.83 -17.03 -1.92
N TYR A 510 38.01 -16.01 -2.13
CA TYR A 510 36.56 -16.15 -2.15
C TYR A 510 36.13 -16.89 -3.42
N PRO A 511 35.28 -17.92 -3.35
CA PRO A 511 34.66 -18.50 -4.53
C PRO A 511 33.52 -17.60 -5.02
N ALA A 512 33.45 -17.41 -6.34
CA ALA A 512 32.33 -16.76 -7.02
C ALA A 512 31.05 -17.61 -6.91
N PRO A 513 29.86 -16.99 -6.85
CA PRO A 513 28.60 -17.71 -6.75
C PRO A 513 28.24 -18.40 -8.06
N PHE A 514 27.94 -19.70 -7.96
CA PHE A 514 27.38 -20.55 -9.01
C PHE A 514 25.86 -20.35 -9.09
N TYR A 515 25.33 -20.11 -10.29
CA TYR A 515 23.89 -20.14 -10.57
C TYR A 515 23.52 -21.52 -11.15
N PRO A 516 22.55 -22.26 -10.56
CA PRO A 516 22.05 -23.48 -11.17
C PRO A 516 20.99 -23.15 -12.24
N LEU A 517 21.26 -23.61 -13.47
CA LEU A 517 20.27 -23.75 -14.55
C LEU A 517 19.35 -24.94 -14.21
N GLY A 518 18.03 -24.72 -14.28
CA GLY A 518 17.00 -25.75 -14.08
C GLY A 518 16.89 -26.72 -15.28
N PRO A 519 16.26 -27.88 -15.10
CA PRO A 519 16.17 -28.90 -16.13
C PRO A 519 14.97 -28.67 -17.07
N SER A 520 15.25 -28.90 -18.35
CA SER A 520 14.32 -29.18 -19.45
C SER A 520 13.75 -30.59 -19.39
#